data_AF-A0A914NSC3-F1
#
_entry.id   AF-A0A914NSC3-F1
#
_cell.length_a   1.000
_cell.length_b   1.000
_cell.length_c   1.000
_cell.angle_alpha   90.00
_cell.angle_beta   90.00
_cell.angle_gamma   90.00
#
_symmetry.space_group_name_H-M   'P 1'
#
loop_
_entity.id
_entity.type
_entity.pdbx_description
1 polymer ?
#
loop_
_entity_poly.entity_id
_entity_poly.type
_entity_poly.pdbx_seq_one_letter_code
_entity_poly.pdbx_strand_id
1 'polypeptide(L)'
;MDGMAWNECRNMRRWASSSSSSSNEMKHLKKCASVRFSLCDWCTLSAKCVPNAEDVCQGESLVNSVSRIGPSSRRGPEFCPQFSSLDGDLFVSSGQRRKVKVLASNLHEQMGAFKCQYTLIEQNSVTHEKLAQREGNEIVCEEMLFEFNGSGDGNGTGTALFNIVWASPGLTTSTIFHPLDNSQKMKVIIYRCQQLATNCGLCLGLDSRKFECGWCENEGICSPKNDCKEGFV
;
A
#
# COMPACT_ATOMS: atom_id res chain seq x y z
N MET A 1 3.47 40.07 -6.08
CA MET A 1 3.15 39.06 -7.13
C MET A 1 2.59 37.76 -6.51
N ASP A 2 2.13 37.79 -5.25
CA ASP A 2 1.73 36.61 -4.46
C ASP A 2 0.24 36.21 -4.57
N GLY A 3 -0.56 36.97 -5.33
CA GLY A 3 -2.00 36.74 -5.45
C GLY A 3 -2.41 35.59 -6.38
N MET A 4 -1.54 35.19 -7.33
CA MET A 4 -1.86 34.13 -8.29
C MET A 4 -1.71 32.73 -7.69
N ALA A 5 -0.67 32.51 -6.87
CA ALA A 5 -0.44 31.25 -6.14
C ALA A 5 -1.59 30.88 -5.18
N TRP A 6 -2.17 31.90 -4.52
CA TRP A 6 -3.24 31.75 -3.54
C TRP A 6 -4.54 31.20 -4.16
N ASN A 7 -4.82 31.59 -5.40
CA ASN A 7 -5.98 31.14 -6.14
C ASN A 7 -5.80 29.71 -6.69
N GLU A 8 -4.58 29.22 -6.92
CA GLU A 8 -4.36 27.87 -7.45
C GLU A 8 -4.57 26.75 -6.41
N CYS A 9 -4.00 26.86 -5.20
CA CYS A 9 -4.31 25.90 -4.10
C CYS A 9 -5.82 25.92 -3.75
N ARG A 10 -6.49 27.08 -3.87
CA ARG A 10 -7.93 27.23 -3.61
C ARG A 10 -8.80 26.73 -4.78
N ASN A 11 -8.40 26.94 -6.03
CA ASN A 11 -9.09 26.47 -7.23
C ASN A 11 -8.93 24.97 -7.49
N MET A 12 -7.98 24.30 -6.85
CA MET A 12 -7.96 22.82 -6.81
C MET A 12 -9.12 22.22 -6.03
N ARG A 13 -9.78 22.99 -5.15
CA ARG A 13 -11.12 22.60 -4.63
C ARG A 13 -12.17 22.54 -5.74
N ARG A 14 -12.03 23.34 -6.82
CA ARG A 14 -12.96 23.36 -7.97
C ARG A 14 -12.69 22.27 -9.01
N TRP A 15 -11.45 21.81 -9.15
CA TRP A 15 -11.14 20.63 -9.98
C TRP A 15 -11.53 19.32 -9.29
N ALA A 16 -11.59 19.30 -7.96
CA ALA A 16 -12.15 18.19 -7.19
C ALA A 16 -13.69 18.21 -7.10
N SER A 17 -14.37 19.25 -7.61
CA SER A 17 -15.84 19.35 -7.60
C SER A 17 -16.52 18.92 -8.91
N SER A 18 -15.78 18.44 -9.91
CA SER A 18 -16.36 17.77 -11.10
C SER A 18 -16.60 16.27 -10.88
N SER A 19 -16.26 15.74 -9.70
CA SER A 19 -16.69 14.42 -9.22
C SER A 19 -17.41 14.62 -7.89
N SER A 20 -18.68 14.22 -7.86
CA SER A 20 -19.62 14.47 -6.77
C SER A 20 -19.23 13.75 -5.49
N SER A 21 -18.56 14.43 -4.56
CA SER A 21 -18.75 14.27 -3.12
C SER A 21 -18.09 15.42 -2.36
N SER A 22 -18.86 15.99 -1.44
CA SER A 22 -18.55 17.14 -0.61
C SER A 22 -17.28 16.95 0.23
N SER A 23 -16.57 18.05 0.50
CA SER A 23 -15.39 18.17 1.40
C SER A 23 -14.12 17.40 0.97
N ASN A 24 -13.54 17.77 -0.16
CA ASN A 24 -12.26 17.22 -0.63
C ASN A 24 -11.04 17.92 0.01
N GLU A 25 -10.69 17.50 1.23
CA GLU A 25 -9.28 17.46 1.65
C GLU A 25 -8.52 16.58 0.64
N MET A 26 -7.43 17.08 0.06
CA MET A 26 -6.63 16.27 -0.84
C MET A 26 -5.90 15.18 -0.05
N LYS A 27 -6.52 14.00 0.12
CA LYS A 27 -6.04 12.86 0.93
C LYS A 27 -4.79 12.15 0.37
N HIS A 28 -4.10 12.74 -0.60
CA HIS A 28 -2.95 12.13 -1.26
C HIS A 28 -1.77 13.09 -1.23
N LEU A 29 -0.80 12.72 -0.40
CA LEU A 29 0.42 13.48 -0.13
C LEU A 29 1.25 13.71 -1.39
N LYS A 30 1.52 12.68 -2.20
CA LYS A 30 2.26 12.83 -3.47
C LYS A 30 1.61 13.80 -4.44
N LYS A 31 0.27 13.85 -4.45
CA LYS A 31 -0.47 14.80 -5.30
C LYS A 31 -0.25 16.24 -4.81
N CYS A 32 -0.30 16.45 -3.49
CA CYS A 32 -0.03 17.74 -2.86
C CYS A 32 1.39 18.24 -3.11
N ALA A 33 2.41 17.39 -2.95
CA ALA A 33 3.81 17.78 -3.08
C ALA A 33 4.30 17.92 -4.55
N SER A 34 3.48 17.57 -5.54
CA SER A 34 3.87 17.55 -6.96
C SER A 34 3.75 18.91 -7.66
N VAL A 35 4.70 19.20 -8.57
CA VAL A 35 4.79 20.46 -9.35
C VAL A 35 3.49 20.80 -10.10
N ARG A 36 2.77 19.78 -10.58
CA ARG A 36 1.52 19.99 -11.34
C ARG A 36 0.37 20.53 -10.49
N PHE A 37 0.51 20.54 -9.15
CA PHE A 37 -0.58 20.87 -8.22
C PHE A 37 -0.24 21.87 -7.10
N SER A 38 0.48 22.95 -7.46
CA SER A 38 0.61 24.20 -6.68
C SER A 38 1.59 24.18 -5.50
N LEU A 39 1.86 25.38 -4.98
CA LEU A 39 2.81 25.73 -3.93
C LEU A 39 2.38 25.26 -2.53
N CYS A 40 1.54 24.22 -2.45
CA CYS A 40 0.99 23.73 -1.19
C CYS A 40 1.98 22.77 -0.51
N ASP A 41 2.06 22.84 0.82
CA ASP A 41 2.88 21.98 1.66
C ASP A 41 2.01 20.90 2.32
N TRP A 42 2.65 19.82 2.78
CA TRP A 42 1.96 18.74 3.48
C TRP A 42 2.39 18.64 4.95
N CYS A 43 1.39 18.65 5.83
CA CYS A 43 1.55 18.32 7.24
C CYS A 43 1.59 16.79 7.41
N THR A 44 2.73 16.23 7.82
CA THR A 44 2.92 14.76 7.84
C THR A 44 2.08 14.03 8.87
N LEU A 45 1.78 14.65 10.03
CA LEU A 45 1.09 13.97 11.13
C LEU A 45 -0.43 14.16 11.05
N SER A 46 -0.88 15.36 10.71
CA SER A 46 -2.31 15.62 10.47
C SER A 46 -2.78 15.16 9.09
N ALA A 47 -1.85 14.74 8.23
CA ALA A 47 -2.09 14.24 6.87
C ALA A 47 -2.94 15.21 6.03
N LYS A 48 -2.54 16.49 6.02
CA LYS A 48 -3.28 17.58 5.37
C LYS A 48 -2.41 18.35 4.40
N CYS A 49 -3.00 18.68 3.25
CA CYS A 49 -2.40 19.57 2.26
C CYS A 49 -2.82 21.01 2.55
N VAL A 50 -1.85 21.90 2.78
CA VAL A 50 -2.07 23.27 3.24
C VAL A 50 -1.28 24.28 2.39
N PRO A 51 -1.81 25.49 2.12
CA PRO A 51 -1.11 26.49 1.30
C PRO A 51 0.07 27.16 2.03
N ASN A 52 0.01 27.28 3.36
CA ASN A 52 1.11 27.74 4.20
C ASN A 52 1.27 26.79 5.39
N ALA A 53 2.43 26.14 5.47
CA ALA A 53 2.69 25.17 6.53
C ALA A 53 3.13 25.81 7.85
N GLU A 54 3.77 26.98 7.82
CA GLU A 54 4.36 27.61 9.02
C GLU A 54 3.31 27.87 10.11
N ASP A 55 2.12 28.32 9.72
CA ASP A 55 1.05 28.63 10.66
C ASP A 55 0.14 27.45 10.98
N VAL A 56 0.04 26.46 10.08
CA VAL A 56 -1.01 25.43 10.11
C VAL A 56 -0.51 24.09 10.64
N CYS A 57 0.69 23.67 10.27
CA CYS A 57 1.23 22.37 10.66
C CYS A 57 2.04 22.46 11.96
N GLN A 58 1.67 23.36 12.89
CA GLN A 58 2.52 23.80 14.02
C GLN A 58 3.25 22.64 14.72
N GLY A 59 4.57 22.58 14.54
CA GLY A 59 5.45 21.58 15.17
C GLY A 59 5.50 20.20 14.49
N GLU A 60 4.76 19.99 13.39
CA GLU A 60 4.82 18.76 12.60
C GLU A 60 5.97 18.81 11.58
N SER A 61 6.46 17.63 11.19
CA SER A 61 7.34 17.52 10.02
C SER A 61 6.61 17.89 8.73
N LEU A 62 7.28 18.66 7.87
CA LEU A 62 6.73 19.20 6.64
C LEU A 62 7.35 18.53 5.41
N VAL A 63 6.51 18.29 4.40
CA VAL A 63 6.97 18.02 3.03
C VAL A 63 6.54 19.19 2.17
N ASN A 64 7.53 19.98 1.72
CA ASN A 64 7.26 21.15 0.89
C ASN A 64 7.00 20.75 -0.56
N SER A 65 6.21 21.55 -1.27
CA SER A 65 6.11 21.42 -2.73
C SER A 65 7.47 21.58 -3.40
N VAL A 66 7.73 20.82 -4.47
CA VAL A 66 8.96 20.93 -5.28
C VAL A 66 9.19 22.38 -5.75
N SER A 67 8.11 23.13 -6.00
CA SER A 67 8.19 24.51 -6.51
C SER A 67 8.44 25.56 -5.43
N ARG A 68 8.45 25.20 -4.13
CA ARG A 68 8.72 26.13 -3.03
C ARG A 68 10.23 26.38 -2.90
N ILE A 69 10.63 27.63 -3.12
CA ILE A 69 11.99 28.09 -2.91
C ILE A 69 12.14 28.45 -1.42
N GLY A 70 12.99 27.74 -0.71
CA GLY A 70 13.24 27.94 0.71
C GLY A 70 14.32 27.00 1.25
N PRO A 71 14.73 27.17 2.52
CA PRO A 71 15.84 26.42 3.12
C PRO A 71 15.49 24.93 3.38
N SER A 72 14.24 24.52 3.21
CA SER A 72 13.81 23.15 3.46
C SER A 72 14.52 22.15 2.55
N SER A 73 15.05 21.09 3.16
CA SER A 73 15.66 19.94 2.50
C SER A 73 14.65 18.87 2.07
N ARG A 74 13.40 18.92 2.58
CA ARG A 74 12.34 17.93 2.30
C ARG A 74 11.34 18.49 1.30
N ARG A 75 11.72 18.50 0.02
CA ARG A 75 10.91 19.05 -1.08
C ARG A 75 10.49 17.96 -2.04
N GLY A 76 9.20 17.76 -2.20
CA GLY A 76 8.65 16.91 -3.25
C GLY A 76 8.08 15.56 -2.83
N PRO A 77 7.42 14.86 -3.77
CA PRO A 77 6.71 13.61 -3.54
C PRO A 77 7.61 12.45 -3.08
N GLU A 78 8.92 12.57 -3.21
CA GLU A 78 9.92 11.59 -2.77
C GLU A 78 10.16 11.59 -1.26
N PHE A 79 9.84 12.68 -0.55
CA PHE A 79 9.97 12.79 0.91
C PHE A 79 8.72 12.31 1.66
N CYS A 80 7.79 11.69 0.93
CA CYS A 80 6.54 11.20 1.47
C CYS A 80 6.76 9.87 2.21
N PRO A 81 6.11 9.64 3.37
CA PRO A 81 6.11 8.35 4.04
C PRO A 81 5.62 7.27 3.08
N GLN A 82 6.51 6.33 2.76
CA GLN A 82 6.25 5.33 1.74
C GLN A 82 6.85 3.98 2.13
N PHE A 83 6.34 2.93 1.51
CA PHE A 83 6.89 1.59 1.61
C PHE A 83 7.21 1.01 0.23
N SER A 84 8.09 0.01 0.21
CA SER A 84 8.49 -0.75 -0.98
C SER A 84 8.74 -2.22 -0.64
N SER A 85 8.50 -3.09 -1.60
CA SER A 85 8.89 -4.49 -1.54
C SER A 85 10.33 -4.65 -2.03
N LEU A 86 11.05 -5.65 -1.52
CA LEU A 86 12.34 -6.02 -2.11
C LEU A 86 12.14 -6.86 -3.39
N ASP A 87 11.15 -7.74 -3.36
CA ASP A 87 10.94 -8.78 -4.38
C ASP A 87 9.83 -8.42 -5.39
N GLY A 88 9.27 -7.22 -5.29
CA GLY A 88 8.12 -6.80 -6.10
C GLY A 88 6.81 -7.35 -5.56
N ASP A 89 5.96 -7.90 -6.43
CA ASP A 89 4.67 -8.47 -6.03
C ASP A 89 4.86 -9.69 -5.13
N LEU A 90 4.02 -9.80 -4.09
CA LEU A 90 4.03 -10.93 -3.17
C LEU A 90 3.10 -12.02 -3.70
N PHE A 91 3.63 -13.23 -3.88
CA PHE A 91 2.85 -14.40 -4.29
C PHE A 91 2.61 -15.29 -3.08
N VAL A 92 1.35 -15.67 -2.85
CA VAL A 92 0.97 -16.51 -1.70
C VAL A 92 -0.03 -17.57 -2.14
N SER A 93 0.19 -18.82 -1.71
CA SER A 93 -0.80 -19.88 -1.94
C SER A 93 -2.08 -19.58 -1.15
N SER A 94 -3.23 -19.77 -1.79
CA SER A 94 -4.55 -19.61 -1.17
C SER A 94 -4.68 -20.51 0.06
N GLY A 95 -5.14 -19.93 1.18
CA GLY A 95 -5.26 -20.63 2.47
C GLY A 95 -3.98 -20.58 3.32
N GLN A 96 -2.88 -20.03 2.80
CA GLN A 96 -1.62 -19.92 3.54
C GLN A 96 -1.59 -18.67 4.42
N ARG A 97 -0.96 -18.82 5.59
CA ARG A 97 -0.63 -17.72 6.50
C ARG A 97 0.79 -17.25 6.26
N ARG A 98 0.99 -15.93 6.09
CA ARG A 98 2.32 -15.33 5.87
C ARG A 98 2.49 -14.06 6.68
N LYS A 99 3.71 -13.88 7.21
CA LYS A 99 4.19 -12.57 7.68
C LYS A 99 4.70 -11.79 6.48
N VAL A 100 4.32 -10.52 6.40
CA VAL A 100 4.77 -9.61 5.33
C VAL A 100 5.75 -8.63 5.91
N LYS A 101 6.89 -8.46 5.25
CA LYS A 101 7.94 -7.54 5.65
C LYS A 101 8.25 -6.62 4.47
N VAL A 102 8.22 -5.32 4.72
CA VAL A 102 8.50 -4.30 3.70
C VAL A 102 9.51 -3.28 4.21
N LEU A 103 10.24 -2.67 3.28
CA LEU A 103 11.05 -1.51 3.59
C LEU A 103 10.17 -0.27 3.67
N ALA A 104 10.45 0.60 4.63
CA ALA A 104 9.78 1.88 4.79
C ALA A 104 10.78 3.03 4.76
N SER A 105 10.36 4.17 4.23
CA SER A 105 11.17 5.38 4.08
C SER A 105 10.37 6.61 4.46
N ASN A 106 11.07 7.63 4.94
CA ASN A 106 10.50 8.90 5.39
C ASN A 106 9.46 8.80 6.52
N LEU A 107 9.51 7.73 7.33
CA LEU A 107 8.64 7.61 8.51
C LEU A 107 9.09 8.55 9.63
N HIS A 108 8.13 9.24 10.26
CA HIS A 108 8.39 10.07 11.43
C HIS A 108 8.43 9.23 12.71
N GLU A 109 9.13 9.67 13.76
CA GLU A 109 9.21 8.96 15.05
C GLU A 109 7.84 8.84 15.74
N GLN A 110 6.99 9.83 15.56
CA GLN A 110 5.63 9.86 16.12
C GLN A 110 4.66 8.90 15.40
N MET A 111 5.06 8.29 14.28
CA MET A 111 4.28 7.24 13.60
C MET A 111 4.57 5.91 14.30
N GLY A 112 3.77 5.58 15.32
CA GLY A 112 4.04 4.44 16.21
C GLY A 112 3.18 3.19 16.00
N ALA A 113 1.93 3.34 15.54
CA ALA A 113 1.01 2.22 15.39
C ALA A 113 0.63 2.02 13.93
N PHE A 114 0.94 0.83 13.40
CA PHE A 114 0.71 0.47 12.00
C PHE A 114 -0.25 -0.71 11.87
N LYS A 115 -0.95 -0.76 10.74
CA LYS A 115 -1.73 -1.93 10.29
C LYS A 115 -1.42 -2.21 8.83
N CYS A 116 -1.29 -3.49 8.51
CA CYS A 116 -1.26 -3.95 7.14
C CYS A 116 -2.67 -4.33 6.71
N GLN A 117 -3.05 -3.93 5.51
CA GLN A 117 -4.37 -4.13 4.95
C GLN A 117 -4.24 -4.69 3.53
N TYR A 118 -5.04 -5.70 3.21
CA TYR A 118 -5.23 -6.10 1.82
C TYR A 118 -6.71 -6.19 1.45
N THR A 119 -7.00 -5.87 0.20
CA THR A 119 -8.36 -5.89 -0.36
C THR A 119 -8.33 -6.54 -1.73
N LEU A 120 -9.17 -7.55 -1.94
CA LEU A 120 -9.32 -8.21 -3.24
C LEU A 120 -9.99 -7.27 -4.25
N ILE A 121 -9.48 -7.25 -5.49
CA ILE A 121 -9.97 -6.34 -6.54
C ILE A 121 -11.36 -6.76 -7.03
N GLU A 122 -11.61 -8.07 -7.21
CA GLU A 122 -12.83 -8.59 -7.86
C GLU A 122 -13.94 -9.05 -6.89
N GLN A 123 -13.78 -8.81 -5.59
CA GLN A 123 -14.75 -9.25 -4.58
C GLN A 123 -15.38 -8.05 -3.88
N ASN A 124 -16.36 -8.31 -3.01
CA ASN A 124 -17.19 -7.35 -2.24
C ASN A 124 -16.38 -6.45 -1.26
N SER A 125 -15.15 -6.08 -1.62
CA SER A 125 -14.23 -5.13 -1.00
C SER A 125 -13.99 -5.35 0.49
N VAL A 126 -14.01 -6.63 0.93
CA VAL A 126 -13.62 -6.97 2.29
C VAL A 126 -12.14 -6.66 2.44
N THR A 127 -11.85 -5.78 3.40
CA THR A 127 -10.47 -5.43 3.74
C THR A 127 -10.04 -6.26 4.92
N HIS A 128 -9.00 -7.07 4.71
CA HIS A 128 -8.39 -7.88 5.75
C HIS A 128 -7.28 -7.06 6.39
N GLU A 129 -7.27 -6.97 7.72
CA GLU A 129 -6.29 -6.16 8.44
C GLU A 129 -5.59 -6.91 9.57
N LYS A 130 -4.32 -6.58 9.79
CA LYS A 130 -3.50 -7.06 10.91
C LYS A 130 -2.61 -5.95 11.44
N LEU A 131 -2.21 -6.05 12.70
CA LEU A 131 -1.27 -5.11 13.30
C LEU A 131 0.11 -5.26 12.64
N ALA A 132 0.89 -4.19 12.69
CA ALA A 132 2.25 -4.19 12.19
C ALA A 132 3.15 -3.40 13.13
N GLN A 133 4.41 -3.81 13.19
CA GLN A 133 5.44 -3.21 14.02
C GLN A 133 6.55 -2.62 13.15
N ARG A 134 7.08 -1.48 13.57
CA ARG A 134 8.25 -0.86 12.94
C ARG A 134 9.52 -1.42 13.57
N GLU A 135 10.38 -1.99 12.76
CA GLU A 135 11.70 -2.50 13.13
C GLU A 135 12.76 -1.71 12.33
N GLY A 136 13.27 -0.62 12.90
CA GLY A 136 14.20 0.27 12.20
C GLY A 136 13.59 0.92 10.95
N ASN A 137 14.06 0.49 9.78
CA ASN A 137 13.59 0.93 8.45
C ASN A 137 12.62 -0.08 7.81
N GLU A 138 12.12 -1.03 8.57
CA GLU A 138 11.24 -2.08 8.09
C GLU A 138 9.89 -2.01 8.83
N ILE A 139 8.81 -2.37 8.14
CA ILE A 139 7.51 -2.63 8.76
C ILE A 139 7.24 -4.12 8.62
N VAL A 140 7.02 -4.76 9.75
CA VAL A 140 6.72 -6.19 9.86
C VAL A 140 5.26 -6.35 10.26
N CYS A 141 4.46 -6.88 9.34
CA CYS A 141 3.08 -7.22 9.58
C CYS A 141 2.99 -8.50 10.42
N GLU A 142 2.02 -8.57 11.33
CA GLU A 142 1.61 -9.83 11.92
C GLU A 142 1.15 -10.81 10.83
N GLU A 143 1.10 -12.08 11.18
CA GLU A 143 0.74 -13.14 10.26
C GLU A 143 -0.71 -12.96 9.75
N MET A 144 -0.86 -12.89 8.43
CA MET A 144 -2.13 -12.72 7.73
C MET A 144 -2.47 -14.01 6.96
N LEU A 145 -3.74 -14.40 6.98
CA LEU A 145 -4.27 -15.44 6.09
C LEU A 145 -4.56 -14.80 4.74
N PHE A 146 -4.07 -15.40 3.66
CA PHE A 146 -4.35 -14.97 2.30
C PHE A 146 -5.24 -15.98 1.59
N GLU A 147 -6.46 -15.56 1.28
CA GLU A 147 -7.45 -16.40 0.60
C GLU A 147 -8.32 -15.55 -0.32
N PHE A 148 -8.85 -16.18 -1.36
CA PHE A 148 -9.86 -15.61 -2.23
C PHE A 148 -10.91 -16.69 -2.53
N ASN A 149 -12.17 -16.28 -2.65
CA ASN A 149 -13.27 -17.19 -2.96
C ASN A 149 -13.64 -17.18 -4.46
N GLY A 150 -14.44 -18.14 -4.91
CA GLY A 150 -14.91 -18.18 -6.30
C GLY A 150 -13.78 -18.41 -7.33
N SER A 151 -13.92 -17.81 -8.50
CA SER A 151 -13.00 -17.95 -9.64
C SER A 151 -11.74 -17.08 -9.55
N GLY A 152 -11.70 -16.12 -8.61
CA GLY A 152 -10.71 -15.03 -8.65
C GLY A 152 -10.73 -14.34 -10.02
N ASP A 153 -9.54 -14.02 -10.52
CA ASP A 153 -9.27 -13.40 -11.82
C ASP A 153 -9.54 -14.36 -13.03
N GLY A 154 -10.07 -15.57 -12.78
CA GLY A 154 -10.48 -16.54 -13.80
C GLY A 154 -9.38 -17.50 -14.29
N ASN A 155 -8.14 -17.33 -13.83
CA ASN A 155 -6.96 -18.13 -14.20
C ASN A 155 -6.35 -18.89 -13.00
N GLY A 156 -7.08 -18.99 -11.89
CA GLY A 156 -6.57 -19.58 -10.65
C GLY A 156 -5.77 -18.63 -9.76
N THR A 157 -5.72 -17.34 -10.08
CA THR A 157 -5.20 -16.28 -9.20
C THR A 157 -6.30 -15.35 -8.73
N GLY A 158 -6.06 -14.66 -7.62
CA GLY A 158 -6.83 -13.51 -7.17
C GLY A 158 -5.86 -12.38 -6.85
N THR A 159 -6.09 -11.21 -7.45
CA THR A 159 -5.25 -10.04 -7.22
C THR A 159 -5.80 -9.18 -6.09
N ALA A 160 -4.95 -8.87 -5.10
CA ALA A 160 -5.26 -7.97 -3.99
C ALA A 160 -4.36 -6.74 -3.99
N LEU A 161 -4.96 -5.60 -3.64
CA LEU A 161 -4.23 -4.37 -3.31
C LEU A 161 -3.69 -4.49 -1.88
N PHE A 162 -2.44 -4.07 -1.68
CA PHE A 162 -1.81 -4.06 -0.37
C PHE A 162 -1.51 -2.62 0.08
N ASN A 163 -1.91 -2.31 1.31
CA ASN A 163 -1.76 -1.01 1.92
C ASN A 163 -1.19 -1.15 3.33
N ILE A 164 -0.41 -0.16 3.75
CA ILE A 164 -0.03 0.01 5.14
C ILE A 164 -0.62 1.32 5.61
N VAL A 165 -1.32 1.28 6.73
CA VAL A 165 -1.88 2.46 7.37
C VAL A 165 -1.26 2.67 8.73
N TRP A 166 -1.15 3.92 9.15
CA TRP A 166 -0.61 4.29 10.45
C TRP A 166 -1.62 5.15 11.21
N ALA A 167 -1.64 5.01 12.53
CA ALA A 167 -2.56 5.72 13.41
C ALA A 167 -2.00 7.10 13.78
N SER A 168 -2.76 8.15 13.50
CA SER A 168 -2.53 9.49 14.05
C SER A 168 -3.42 9.72 15.27
N PRO A 169 -2.93 10.44 16.30
CA PRO A 169 -3.79 10.99 17.33
C PRO A 169 -4.79 11.95 16.67
N GLY A 170 -6.08 11.60 16.70
CA GLY A 170 -7.13 12.49 16.21
C GLY A 170 -7.27 13.72 17.10
N LEU A 171 -7.80 14.82 16.54
CA LEU A 171 -8.27 15.99 17.30
C LEU A 171 -9.46 15.66 18.23
N THR A 172 -10.04 14.47 18.09
CA THR A 172 -11.13 13.92 18.92
C THR A 172 -10.71 12.55 19.45
N THR A 173 -11.50 11.94 20.34
CA THR A 173 -11.27 10.58 20.91
C THR A 173 -11.24 9.44 19.89
N SER A 174 -11.24 9.74 18.59
CA SER A 174 -11.18 8.78 17.48
C SER A 174 -9.78 8.72 16.88
N THR A 175 -9.19 7.52 16.83
CA THR A 175 -7.94 7.26 16.09
C THR A 175 -8.20 7.32 14.59
N ILE A 176 -7.41 8.08 13.85
CA ILE A 176 -7.52 8.19 12.39
C ILE A 176 -6.37 7.42 11.77
N PHE A 177 -6.66 6.62 10.74
CA PHE A 177 -5.64 5.87 10.00
C PHE A 177 -5.32 6.56 8.68
N HIS A 178 -4.03 6.76 8.41
CA HIS A 178 -3.54 7.35 7.18
C HIS A 178 -2.71 6.34 6.39
N PRO A 179 -2.91 6.21 5.07
CA PRO A 179 -2.12 5.29 4.26
C PRO A 179 -0.69 5.81 4.06
N LEU A 180 0.26 4.88 4.04
CA LEU A 180 1.58 5.08 3.47
C LEU A 180 1.51 4.93 1.96
N ASP A 181 2.38 5.64 1.24
CA ASP A 181 2.46 5.50 -0.21
C ASP A 181 3.12 4.17 -0.60
N ASN A 182 2.46 3.41 -1.46
CA ASN A 182 3.04 2.21 -2.07
C ASN A 182 3.92 2.64 -3.27
N SER A 183 5.23 2.76 -3.05
CA SER A 183 6.14 3.38 -4.03
C SER A 183 6.36 2.54 -5.30
N GLN A 184 6.36 1.22 -5.17
CA GLN A 184 6.54 0.26 -6.27
C GLN A 184 5.22 -0.33 -6.77
N LYS A 185 4.08 0.10 -6.21
CA LYS A 185 2.75 -0.45 -6.54
C LYS A 185 2.67 -1.98 -6.37
N MET A 186 3.35 -2.48 -5.34
CA MET A 186 3.32 -3.88 -4.93
C MET A 186 1.87 -4.35 -4.77
N LYS A 187 1.56 -5.51 -5.34
CA LYS A 187 0.31 -6.23 -5.14
C LYS A 187 0.56 -7.54 -4.42
N VAL A 188 -0.52 -8.14 -3.94
CA VAL A 188 -0.52 -9.53 -3.47
C VAL A 188 -1.27 -10.38 -4.48
N ILE A 189 -0.60 -11.40 -5.00
CA ILE A 189 -1.16 -12.39 -5.92
C ILE A 189 -1.40 -13.66 -5.14
N ILE A 190 -2.67 -13.95 -4.86
CA ILE A 190 -3.07 -15.16 -4.17
C ILE A 190 -3.38 -16.22 -5.22
N TYR A 191 -2.79 -17.41 -5.14
CA TYR A 191 -2.92 -18.40 -6.21
C TYR A 191 -3.34 -19.79 -5.70
N ARG A 192 -3.92 -20.60 -6.58
CA ARG A 192 -4.25 -22.00 -6.32
C ARG A 192 -3.53 -22.90 -7.33
N CYS A 193 -2.55 -23.67 -6.88
CA CYS A 193 -1.74 -24.54 -7.75
C CYS A 193 -2.58 -25.42 -8.68
N GLN A 194 -3.65 -26.03 -8.15
CA GLN A 194 -4.54 -26.91 -8.91
C GLN A 194 -5.27 -26.19 -10.06
N GLN A 195 -5.48 -24.87 -9.95
CA GLN A 195 -6.12 -24.06 -10.97
C GLN A 195 -5.11 -23.44 -11.94
N LEU A 196 -3.84 -23.30 -11.53
CA LEU A 196 -2.76 -22.83 -12.40
C LEU A 196 -2.30 -23.91 -13.40
N ALA A 197 -2.34 -25.18 -13.00
CA ALA A 197 -1.88 -26.28 -13.83
C ALA A 197 -2.72 -27.55 -13.62
N THR A 198 -3.13 -28.14 -14.75
CA THR A 198 -3.94 -29.37 -14.78
C THR A 198 -3.11 -30.64 -15.03
N ASN A 199 -1.82 -30.51 -15.34
CA ASN A 199 -0.92 -31.63 -15.61
C ASN A 199 0.51 -31.34 -15.13
N CYS A 200 1.34 -32.39 -15.06
CA CYS A 200 2.71 -32.31 -14.56
C CYS A 200 3.59 -31.33 -15.36
N GLY A 201 3.51 -31.35 -16.70
CA GLY A 201 4.32 -30.49 -17.56
C GLY A 201 4.06 -28.99 -17.31
N LEU A 202 2.79 -28.62 -17.13
CA LEU A 202 2.42 -27.25 -16.77
C LEU A 202 2.83 -26.89 -15.35
N CYS A 203 2.64 -27.80 -14.39
CA CYS A 203 2.95 -27.57 -12.99
C CYS A 203 4.46 -27.34 -12.77
N LEU A 204 5.29 -28.18 -13.39
CA LEU A 204 6.76 -28.08 -13.34
C LEU A 204 7.29 -26.89 -14.16
N GLY A 205 6.50 -26.38 -15.11
CA GLY A 205 6.81 -25.19 -15.89
C GLY A 205 6.49 -23.87 -15.17
N LEU A 206 5.82 -23.91 -14.01
CA LEU A 206 5.53 -22.71 -13.24
C LEU A 206 6.83 -22.07 -12.73
N ASP A 207 6.86 -20.73 -12.70
CA ASP A 207 7.99 -19.98 -12.17
C ASP A 207 8.14 -20.24 -10.66
N SER A 208 9.10 -21.11 -10.31
CA SER A 208 9.39 -21.50 -8.91
C SER A 208 9.75 -20.34 -7.98
N ARG A 209 10.10 -19.16 -8.51
CA ARG A 209 10.34 -17.95 -7.69
C ARG A 209 9.05 -17.26 -7.26
N LYS A 210 7.94 -17.53 -7.96
CA LYS A 210 6.61 -16.94 -7.70
C LYS A 210 5.65 -17.96 -7.13
N PHE A 211 5.68 -19.18 -7.67
CA PHE A 211 4.74 -20.23 -7.32
C PHE A 211 5.49 -21.37 -6.62
N GLU A 212 5.21 -21.54 -5.34
CA GLU A 212 5.70 -22.66 -4.53
C GLU A 212 4.88 -23.94 -4.78
N CYS A 213 4.52 -24.21 -6.04
CA CYS A 213 3.76 -25.38 -6.47
C CYS A 213 4.70 -26.55 -6.82
N GLY A 214 4.22 -27.77 -6.68
CA GLY A 214 4.86 -29.01 -7.09
C GLY A 214 3.84 -30.02 -7.57
N TRP A 215 4.30 -31.02 -8.33
CA TRP A 215 3.43 -32.09 -8.80
C TRP A 215 3.42 -33.24 -7.80
N CYS A 216 2.26 -33.51 -7.18
CA CYS A 216 2.10 -34.70 -6.35
C CYS A 216 1.81 -35.91 -7.24
N GLU A 217 2.82 -36.72 -7.53
CA GLU A 217 2.73 -37.82 -8.49
C GLU A 217 1.65 -38.84 -8.14
N ASN A 218 1.52 -39.20 -6.86
CA ASN A 218 0.54 -40.19 -6.38
C ASN A 218 -0.91 -39.68 -6.45
N GLU A 219 -1.10 -38.36 -6.32
CA GLU A 219 -2.42 -37.73 -6.35
C GLU A 219 -2.80 -37.26 -7.76
N GLY A 220 -1.82 -37.13 -8.66
CA GLY A 220 -2.02 -36.63 -10.02
C GLY A 220 -2.49 -35.17 -10.06
N ILE A 221 -2.12 -34.35 -9.07
CA ILE A 221 -2.52 -32.95 -8.96
C ILE A 221 -1.33 -32.03 -8.73
N CYS A 222 -1.45 -30.79 -9.20
CA CYS A 222 -0.52 -29.71 -8.85
C CYS A 222 -0.98 -29.06 -7.54
N SER A 223 -0.16 -29.12 -6.50
CA SER A 223 -0.48 -28.55 -5.18
C SER A 223 0.73 -27.77 -4.62
N PRO A 224 0.58 -27.02 -3.53
CA PRO A 224 1.73 -26.45 -2.84
C PRO A 224 2.70 -27.54 -2.38
N LYS A 225 4.01 -27.32 -2.52
CA LYS A 225 5.02 -28.36 -2.23
C LYS A 225 4.93 -28.99 -0.83
N ASN A 226 4.47 -28.21 0.14
CA ASN A 226 4.33 -28.66 1.53
C ASN A 226 3.05 -29.47 1.79
N ASP A 227 2.12 -29.52 0.83
CA ASP A 227 0.82 -30.18 0.98
C ASP A 227 0.83 -31.61 0.39
N CYS A 228 1.84 -31.98 -0.41
CA CYS A 228 2.00 -33.36 -0.90
C CYS A 228 2.40 -34.29 0.26
N LYS A 229 1.61 -35.35 0.50
CA LYS A 229 1.82 -36.28 1.62
C LYS A 229 3.02 -37.22 1.48
N GLU A 230 3.44 -37.53 0.25
CA GLU A 230 4.43 -38.58 -0.04
C GLU A 230 5.57 -38.11 -0.97
N GLY A 231 5.78 -36.80 -1.08
CA GLY A 231 6.80 -36.19 -1.93
C GLY A 231 6.23 -35.45 -3.14
N PHE A 232 7.04 -34.56 -3.71
CA PHE A 232 6.71 -33.77 -4.90
C PHE A 232 7.83 -33.94 -5.92
N VAL A 233 7.47 -33.84 -7.20
CA VAL A 233 8.41 -33.66 -8.32
C VAL A 233 8.52 -32.19 -8.65
#